data_AF-A0A2V2D4Q6-F1
#
_entry.id   AF-A0A2V2D4Q6-F1
#
_cell.length_a   1.000
_cell.length_b   1.000
_cell.length_c   1.000
_cell.angle_alpha   90.00
_cell.angle_beta   90.00
_cell.angle_gamma   90.00
#
_symmetry.space_group_name_H-M   'P 1'
#
loop_
_entity.id
_entity.type
_entity.pdbx_description
1 polymer ?
#
loop_
_entity_poly.entity_id
_entity_poly.type
_entity_poly.pdbx_seq_one_letter_code
_entity_poly.pdbx_strand_id
1 'polypeptide(L)'
;MSEKKSIKQKRFSLFDMTLCALFAAVICVLSPISIQIGPIPVSLGLLGVLLAASVLGPVRGMTSVLVFVMAGACGLPVFSGGRGGFSVLIGPTGGYIWGYLPAAVIAGIRSDRIKTDSRNGKIIASLLSVVTCITGTVICYFCGTVQYCFVADIGFIAALAACVIPFIPLDILKCIFAGIFGTELRRILHRAGFNPGKRYKDSSVRDEHAEAKVFRK
;
A
#
# COMPACT_ATOMS: atom_id res chain seq x y z
N MET A 1 -0.98 44.11 -15.10
CA MET A 1 -1.83 42.91 -15.24
C MET A 1 -0.95 41.72 -15.64
N SER A 2 -0.54 40.88 -14.69
CA SER A 2 -0.06 39.50 -14.93
C SER A 2 0.25 38.85 -13.57
N GLU A 3 -0.79 38.37 -12.91
CA GLU A 3 -0.72 37.61 -11.66
C GLU A 3 -0.05 36.24 -11.95
N LYS A 4 1.25 36.12 -11.68
CA LYS A 4 1.92 34.81 -11.68
C LYS A 4 1.41 34.01 -10.49
N LYS A 5 0.34 33.25 -10.70
CA LYS A 5 -0.15 32.22 -9.79
C LYS A 5 0.96 31.19 -9.61
N SER A 6 1.76 31.35 -8.57
CA SER A 6 2.79 30.39 -8.17
C SER A 6 2.12 29.05 -7.91
N ILE A 7 2.17 28.15 -8.89
CA ILE A 7 1.79 26.75 -8.72
C ILE A 7 2.77 26.23 -7.67
N LYS A 8 2.31 26.14 -6.43
CA LYS A 8 3.06 25.58 -5.30
C LYS A 8 3.28 24.11 -5.62
N GLN A 9 4.33 23.83 -6.38
CA GLN A 9 4.74 22.52 -6.85
C GLN A 9 4.87 21.62 -5.63
N LYS A 10 3.89 20.73 -5.45
CA LYS A 10 3.90 19.68 -4.42
C LYS A 10 4.94 18.64 -4.84
N ARG A 11 6.24 18.94 -4.72
CA ARG A 11 7.33 18.00 -5.05
C ARG A 11 7.47 16.91 -4.00
N PHE A 12 7.49 15.64 -4.41
CA PHE A 12 7.90 14.54 -3.52
C PHE A 12 9.35 14.79 -3.10
N SER A 13 9.65 14.62 -1.81
CA SER A 13 11.04 14.65 -1.37
C SER A 13 11.74 13.40 -1.90
N LEU A 14 13.04 13.48 -2.20
CA LEU A 14 13.86 12.32 -2.59
C LEU A 14 13.70 11.16 -1.60
N PHE A 15 13.65 11.49 -0.32
CA PHE A 15 13.42 10.53 0.76
C PHE A 15 12.09 9.77 0.61
N ASP A 16 11.02 10.46 0.23
CA ASP A 16 9.71 9.85 0.04
C ASP A 16 9.73 8.90 -1.16
N MET A 17 10.46 9.26 -2.22
CA MET A 17 10.63 8.43 -3.41
C MET A 17 11.40 7.16 -3.05
N THR A 18 12.49 7.28 -2.30
CA THR A 18 13.28 6.12 -1.84
C THR A 18 12.46 5.20 -0.94
N LEU A 19 11.69 5.74 0.01
CA LEU A 19 10.81 4.94 0.87
C LEU A 19 9.73 4.20 0.07
N CYS A 20 9.08 4.88 -0.88
CA CYS A 20 8.09 4.23 -1.74
C CYS A 20 8.72 3.13 -2.60
N ALA A 21 9.91 3.37 -3.16
CA ALA A 21 10.65 2.38 -3.95
C ALA A 21 11.07 1.17 -3.10
N LEU A 22 11.53 1.40 -1.86
CA LEU A 22 11.90 0.33 -0.92
C LEU A 22 10.70 -0.57 -0.60
N PHE A 23 9.55 0.01 -0.26
CA PHE A 23 8.35 -0.78 0.01
C PHE A 23 7.79 -1.45 -1.24
N ALA A 24 7.89 -0.82 -2.40
CA ALA A 24 7.57 -1.48 -3.68
C ALA A 24 8.45 -2.72 -3.89
N ALA A 25 9.76 -2.62 -3.61
CA ALA A 25 10.68 -3.76 -3.68
C ALA A 25 10.32 -4.86 -2.67
N VAL A 26 9.93 -4.49 -1.44
CA VAL A 26 9.43 -5.47 -0.44
C VAL A 26 8.20 -6.20 -0.98
N ILE A 27 7.25 -5.49 -1.61
CA ILE A 27 6.07 -6.12 -2.24
C ILE A 27 6.52 -7.05 -3.38
N CYS A 28 7.46 -6.61 -4.23
CA CYS A 28 8.00 -7.44 -5.32
C CYS A 28 8.66 -8.73 -4.83
N VAL A 29 9.29 -8.73 -3.66
CA VAL A 29 9.94 -9.91 -3.08
C VAL A 29 8.92 -10.83 -2.41
N LEU A 30 7.92 -10.28 -1.71
CA LEU A 30 6.90 -11.07 -1.02
C LEU A 30 5.84 -11.65 -1.97
N SER A 31 5.46 -10.90 -3.01
CA SER A 31 4.34 -11.25 -3.89
C SER A 31 4.49 -12.58 -4.64
N PRO A 32 5.67 -12.95 -5.18
CA PRO A 32 5.87 -14.25 -5.81
C PRO A 32 5.73 -15.45 -4.87
N ILE A 33 5.92 -15.24 -3.56
CA ILE A 33 5.78 -16.28 -2.54
C ILE A 33 4.30 -16.59 -2.37
N SER A 34 3.85 -17.68 -2.98
CA SER A 34 2.46 -18.08 -3.00
C SER A 34 2.27 -19.59 -2.91
N ILE A 35 1.18 -20.00 -2.26
CA ILE A 35 0.76 -21.39 -2.17
C ILE A 35 -0.51 -21.54 -3.00
N GLN A 36 -0.53 -22.49 -3.93
CA GLN A 36 -1.70 -22.74 -4.77
C GLN A 36 -2.78 -23.45 -3.95
N ILE A 37 -3.85 -22.74 -3.60
CA ILE A 37 -5.01 -23.28 -2.87
C ILE A 37 -6.24 -23.03 -3.74
N GLY A 38 -6.70 -24.06 -4.44
CA GLY A 38 -7.78 -23.93 -5.42
C GLY A 38 -7.34 -23.21 -6.70
N PRO A 39 -8.25 -22.52 -7.41
CA PRO A 39 -7.95 -21.92 -8.71
C PRO A 39 -7.06 -20.66 -8.60
N ILE A 40 -7.10 -19.98 -7.46
CA ILE A 40 -6.34 -18.74 -7.21
C ILE A 40 -5.26 -19.00 -6.15
N PRO A 41 -3.99 -18.66 -6.40
CA PRO A 41 -2.94 -18.82 -5.40
C PRO A 41 -3.06 -17.81 -4.26
N VAL A 42 -2.85 -18.27 -3.03
CA VAL A 42 -2.70 -17.40 -1.86
C VAL A 42 -1.27 -16.87 -1.81
N SER A 43 -1.09 -15.57 -2.01
CA SER A 43 0.23 -14.93 -1.98
C SER A 43 0.50 -14.14 -0.70
N LEU A 44 1.79 -13.89 -0.42
CA LEU A 44 2.23 -12.90 0.56
C LEU A 44 2.24 -11.47 -0.01
N GLY A 45 1.84 -11.27 -1.28
CA GLY A 45 1.80 -9.93 -1.89
C GLY A 45 0.88 -8.97 -1.16
N LEU A 46 -0.32 -9.43 -0.79
CA LEU A 46 -1.25 -8.62 0.00
C LEU A 46 -0.67 -8.22 1.37
N LEU A 47 0.13 -9.09 2.01
CA LEU A 47 0.82 -8.74 3.25
C LEU A 47 1.77 -7.56 3.04
N GLY A 48 2.57 -7.59 1.96
CA GLY A 48 3.45 -6.49 1.60
C GLY A 48 2.70 -5.18 1.36
N VAL A 49 1.56 -5.25 0.67
CA VAL A 49 0.68 -4.10 0.41
C VAL A 49 0.14 -3.50 1.71
N LEU A 50 -0.38 -4.34 2.61
CA LEU A 50 -0.92 -3.90 3.90
C LEU A 50 0.17 -3.32 4.80
N LEU A 51 1.38 -3.89 4.78
CA LEU A 51 2.54 -3.36 5.49
C LEU A 51 2.93 -1.99 4.95
N ALA A 52 3.06 -1.85 3.62
CA ALA A 52 3.38 -0.58 2.98
C ALA A 52 2.36 0.50 3.34
N ALA A 53 1.07 0.19 3.23
CA ALA A 53 -0.01 1.09 3.63
C ALA A 53 0.04 1.46 5.12
N SER A 54 0.24 0.47 5.99
CA SER A 54 0.29 0.68 7.45
C SER A 54 1.48 1.56 7.87
N VAL A 55 2.61 1.50 7.15
CA VAL A 55 3.82 2.27 7.48
C VAL A 55 3.84 3.65 6.82
N LEU A 56 3.59 3.70 5.51
CA LEU A 56 3.70 4.91 4.68
C LEU A 56 2.43 5.76 4.67
N GLY A 57 1.30 5.23 5.12
CA GLY A 57 0.00 5.87 5.01
C GLY A 57 -0.61 5.78 3.61
N PRO A 58 -1.74 6.47 3.36
CA PRO A 58 -2.62 6.16 2.23
C PRO A 58 -2.02 6.57 0.87
N VAL A 59 -1.39 7.74 0.80
CA VAL A 59 -0.86 8.27 -0.47
C VAL A 59 0.42 7.55 -0.86
N ARG A 60 1.40 7.48 0.05
CA ARG A 60 2.71 6.87 -0.22
C ARG A 60 2.62 5.34 -0.33
N GLY A 61 1.74 4.70 0.46
CA GLY A 61 1.41 3.29 0.31
C GLY A 61 0.83 2.99 -1.07
N MET A 62 -0.17 3.74 -1.52
CA MET A 62 -0.73 3.60 -2.87
C MET A 62 0.33 3.81 -3.97
N THR A 63 1.23 4.79 -3.83
CA THR A 63 2.30 4.97 -4.82
C THR A 63 3.26 3.79 -4.86
N SER A 64 3.55 3.16 -3.72
CA SER A 64 4.41 1.97 -3.66
C SER A 64 3.76 0.79 -4.38
N VAL A 65 2.45 0.60 -4.16
CA VAL A 65 1.67 -0.42 -4.88
C VAL A 65 1.62 -0.12 -6.37
N LEU A 66 1.42 1.14 -6.76
CA LEU A 66 1.40 1.53 -8.17
C LEU A 66 2.72 1.19 -8.87
N VAL A 67 3.86 1.49 -8.23
CA VAL A 67 5.18 1.11 -8.75
C VAL A 67 5.30 -0.40 -8.91
N PHE A 68 4.85 -1.18 -7.92
CA PHE A 68 4.79 -2.64 -8.00
C PHE A 68 3.95 -3.13 -9.19
N VAL A 69 2.73 -2.58 -9.38
CA VAL A 69 1.85 -2.96 -10.48
C VAL A 69 2.48 -2.62 -11.83
N MET A 70 3.08 -1.44 -11.96
CA MET A 70 3.76 -1.03 -13.21
C MET A 70 4.98 -1.91 -13.51
N ALA A 71 5.78 -2.25 -12.50
CA ALA A 71 6.91 -3.15 -12.67
C ALA A 71 6.47 -4.53 -13.16
N GLY A 72 5.42 -5.10 -12.57
CA GLY A 72 4.85 -6.37 -13.02
C GLY A 72 4.20 -6.27 -14.41
N ALA A 73 3.54 -5.15 -14.73
CA ALA A 73 2.96 -4.91 -16.05
C ALA A 73 4.02 -4.89 -17.17
N CYS A 74 5.20 -4.33 -16.87
CA CYS A 74 6.36 -4.32 -17.79
C CYS A 74 6.97 -5.72 -18.02
N GLY A 75 6.49 -6.77 -17.35
CA GLY A 75 6.94 -8.14 -17.55
C GLY A 75 7.84 -8.69 -16.45
N LEU A 76 8.12 -7.93 -15.39
CA LEU A 76 8.89 -8.48 -14.26
C LEU A 76 8.08 -9.58 -13.55
N PRO A 77 8.70 -10.72 -13.17
CA PRO A 77 8.04 -11.86 -12.53
C PRO A 77 7.74 -11.60 -11.03
N VAL A 78 7.06 -10.49 -10.74
CA VAL A 78 6.78 -10.02 -9.37
C VAL A 78 5.37 -10.38 -8.89
N PHE A 79 4.47 -10.81 -9.77
CA PHE A 79 3.15 -11.27 -9.37
C PHE A 79 3.19 -12.69 -8.77
N SER A 80 2.08 -13.08 -8.17
CA SER A 80 1.90 -14.39 -7.52
C SER A 80 2.39 -15.54 -8.39
N GLY A 81 3.17 -16.46 -7.80
CA GLY A 81 3.77 -17.60 -8.51
C GLY A 81 4.89 -17.22 -9.49
N GLY A 82 5.53 -16.06 -9.32
CA GLY A 82 6.59 -15.58 -10.21
C GLY A 82 6.10 -15.17 -11.59
N ARG A 83 4.81 -14.80 -11.70
CA ARG A 83 4.21 -14.36 -12.97
C ARG A 83 4.49 -12.89 -13.21
N GLY A 84 4.47 -12.48 -14.48
CA GLY A 84 4.66 -11.10 -14.91
C GLY A 84 3.94 -10.83 -16.22
N GLY A 85 3.82 -9.55 -16.57
CA GLY A 85 3.26 -9.09 -17.82
C GLY A 85 1.81 -8.62 -17.72
N PHE A 86 1.42 -7.83 -18.71
CA PHE A 86 0.09 -7.23 -18.79
C PHE A 86 -1.04 -8.27 -18.87
N SER A 87 -0.78 -9.45 -19.44
CA SER A 87 -1.74 -10.57 -19.51
C SER A 87 -2.24 -11.02 -18.13
N VAL A 88 -1.40 -10.93 -17.09
CA VAL A 88 -1.78 -11.28 -15.72
C VAL A 88 -2.80 -10.30 -15.14
N LEU A 89 -2.74 -9.02 -15.53
CA LEU A 89 -3.63 -7.96 -15.05
C LEU A 89 -5.04 -8.05 -15.64
N ILE A 90 -5.17 -8.62 -16.85
CA ILE A 90 -6.47 -8.90 -17.48
C ILE A 90 -6.96 -10.33 -17.20
N GLY A 91 -6.11 -11.19 -16.64
CA GLY A 91 -6.42 -12.57 -16.30
C GLY A 91 -7.26 -12.71 -15.01
N PRO A 92 -7.49 -13.96 -14.54
CA PRO A 92 -8.38 -14.26 -13.42
C PRO A 92 -7.91 -13.65 -12.08
N THR A 93 -6.60 -13.45 -11.92
CA THR A 93 -6.01 -12.88 -10.70
C THR A 93 -5.83 -11.36 -10.76
N GLY A 94 -6.06 -10.74 -11.92
CA GLY A 94 -5.79 -9.33 -12.15
C GLY A 94 -6.59 -8.41 -11.24
N GLY A 95 -7.83 -8.79 -10.91
CA GLY A 95 -8.70 -7.95 -10.07
C GLY A 95 -8.19 -7.79 -8.65
N TYR A 96 -7.44 -8.76 -8.14
CA TYR A 96 -6.78 -8.67 -6.85
C TYR A 96 -5.60 -7.68 -6.89
N ILE A 97 -4.86 -7.67 -8.00
CA ILE A 97 -3.74 -6.73 -8.21
C ILE A 97 -4.27 -5.30 -8.33
N TRP A 98 -5.35 -5.08 -9.09
CA TRP A 98 -6.03 -3.78 -9.13
C TRP A 98 -6.62 -3.41 -7.77
N GLY A 99 -7.16 -4.39 -7.05
CA GLY A 99 -7.70 -4.25 -5.69
C GLY A 99 -6.66 -3.83 -4.64
N TYR A 100 -5.36 -4.06 -4.88
CA TYR A 100 -4.30 -3.60 -3.98
C TYR A 100 -4.21 -2.07 -3.88
N LEU A 101 -4.57 -1.34 -4.94
CA LEU A 101 -4.56 0.13 -4.94
C LEU A 101 -5.55 0.72 -3.93
N PRO A 102 -6.88 0.44 -4.01
CA PRO A 102 -7.82 0.92 -3.01
C PRO A 102 -7.59 0.30 -1.63
N ALA A 103 -7.14 -0.96 -1.55
CA ALA A 103 -6.79 -1.58 -0.28
C ALA A 103 -5.67 -0.81 0.44
N ALA A 104 -4.63 -0.38 -0.28
CA ALA A 104 -3.53 0.40 0.28
C ALA A 104 -3.97 1.77 0.79
N VAL A 105 -4.87 2.44 0.06
CA VAL A 105 -5.43 3.71 0.52
C VAL A 105 -6.16 3.50 1.85
N ILE A 106 -7.05 2.52 1.92
CA ILE A 106 -7.93 2.29 3.07
C ILE A 106 -7.15 1.80 4.29
N ALA A 107 -6.25 0.84 4.09
CA ALA A 107 -5.34 0.36 5.14
C ALA A 107 -4.46 1.50 5.69
N GLY A 108 -4.11 2.49 4.87
CA GLY A 108 -3.25 3.60 5.25
C GLY A 108 -3.93 4.77 5.97
N ILE A 109 -5.27 4.95 5.86
CA ILE A 109 -6.02 6.14 6.32
C ILE A 109 -5.65 6.57 7.75
N ARG A 110 -5.40 5.62 8.64
CA ARG A 110 -5.24 5.93 10.05
C ARG A 110 -3.82 6.22 10.49
N SER A 111 -2.84 5.84 9.68
CA SER A 111 -1.45 5.84 10.10
C SER A 111 -1.00 7.23 10.62
N ASP A 112 -1.63 8.32 10.17
CA ASP A 112 -1.25 9.70 10.49
C ASP A 112 -1.94 10.37 11.68
N ARG A 113 -3.03 9.80 12.20
CA ARG A 113 -4.00 10.56 13.04
C ARG A 113 -3.89 10.33 14.55
N ILE A 114 -3.13 9.33 15.02
CA ILE A 114 -3.16 8.93 16.44
C ILE A 114 -1.84 9.26 17.13
N LYS A 115 -1.92 10.01 18.23
CA LYS A 115 -0.79 10.29 19.12
C LYS A 115 -0.47 9.02 19.93
N THR A 116 0.65 8.37 19.62
CA THR A 116 1.08 7.09 20.21
C THR A 116 1.91 7.22 21.50
N ASP A 117 1.94 8.39 22.15
CA ASP A 117 2.79 8.61 23.34
C ASP A 117 2.32 7.87 24.60
N SER A 118 1.04 7.52 24.72
CA SER A 118 0.52 6.71 25.84
C SER A 118 0.38 5.22 25.49
N ARG A 119 0.58 4.32 26.47
CA ARG A 119 0.41 2.85 26.34
C ARG A 119 -0.95 2.50 25.75
N ASN A 120 -2.02 3.17 26.17
CA ASN A 120 -3.37 2.95 25.65
C ASN A 120 -3.51 3.45 24.21
N GLY A 121 -2.88 4.58 23.88
CA GLY A 121 -2.82 5.09 22.51
C GLY A 121 -2.13 4.11 21.55
N LYS A 122 -1.14 3.35 22.04
CA LYS A 122 -0.45 2.33 21.23
C LYS A 122 -1.36 1.17 20.84
N ILE A 123 -2.10 0.63 21.81
CA ILE A 123 -3.02 -0.50 21.59
C ILE A 123 -4.13 -0.07 20.64
N ILE A 124 -4.72 1.11 20.87
CA ILE A 124 -5.76 1.67 20.00
C ILE A 124 -5.20 1.86 18.58
N ALA A 125 -3.98 2.37 18.42
CA ALA A 125 -3.31 2.56 17.13
C ALA A 125 -2.96 1.25 16.40
N SER A 126 -2.77 0.13 17.09
CA SER A 126 -2.58 -1.17 16.44
C SER A 126 -3.93 -1.80 16.08
N LEU A 127 -4.91 -1.80 17.00
CA LEU A 127 -6.22 -2.43 16.79
C LEU A 127 -6.96 -1.91 15.55
N LEU A 128 -7.20 -0.61 15.47
CA LEU A 128 -7.89 -0.07 14.29
C LEU A 128 -6.98 -0.04 13.02
N SER A 129 -5.68 -0.38 13.10
CA SER A 129 -4.83 -0.62 11.92
C SER A 129 -5.14 -2.01 11.37
N VAL A 130 -5.34 -2.98 12.27
CA VAL A 130 -5.86 -4.30 11.90
C VAL A 130 -7.24 -4.16 11.28
N VAL A 131 -8.13 -3.35 11.85
CA VAL A 131 -9.47 -3.09 11.26
C VAL A 131 -9.36 -2.49 9.86
N THR A 132 -8.54 -1.45 9.64
CA THR A 132 -8.38 -0.87 8.31
C THR A 132 -7.71 -1.82 7.32
N CYS A 133 -6.80 -2.68 7.78
CA CYS A 133 -6.24 -3.76 6.96
C CYS A 133 -7.32 -4.77 6.54
N ILE A 134 -8.18 -5.19 7.45
CA ILE A 134 -9.31 -6.09 7.15
C ILE A 134 -10.24 -5.44 6.13
N THR A 135 -10.62 -4.17 6.33
CA THR A 135 -11.45 -3.43 5.37
C THR A 135 -10.78 -3.33 4.00
N GLY A 136 -9.48 -3.07 3.95
CA GLY A 136 -8.70 -3.08 2.72
C GLY A 136 -8.72 -4.44 2.00
N THR A 137 -8.54 -5.53 2.75
CA THR A 137 -8.62 -6.91 2.23
C THR A 137 -10.00 -7.23 1.66
N VAL A 138 -11.08 -6.85 2.35
CA VAL A 138 -12.45 -7.05 1.85
C VAL A 138 -12.67 -6.35 0.51
N ILE A 139 -12.15 -5.14 0.35
CA ILE A 139 -12.27 -4.38 -0.91
C ILE A 139 -11.40 -5.01 -2.00
N CYS A 140 -10.21 -5.47 -1.65
CA CYS A 140 -9.38 -6.24 -2.57
C CYS A 140 -10.09 -7.51 -3.06
N TYR A 141 -10.77 -8.24 -2.16
CA TYR A 141 -11.54 -9.42 -2.51
C TYR A 141 -12.73 -9.09 -3.40
N PHE A 142 -13.42 -7.99 -3.14
CA PHE A 142 -14.51 -7.54 -4.00
C PHE A 142 -14.01 -7.29 -5.43
N CYS A 143 -12.96 -6.49 -5.60
CA CYS A 143 -12.37 -6.23 -6.92
C CYS A 143 -11.87 -7.51 -7.61
N GLY A 144 -11.20 -8.39 -6.85
CA GLY A 144 -10.70 -9.67 -7.34
C GLY A 144 -11.81 -10.61 -7.80
N THR A 145 -12.83 -10.79 -6.97
CA THR A 145 -13.95 -11.69 -7.25
C THR A 145 -14.76 -11.20 -8.44
N VAL A 146 -15.00 -9.89 -8.56
CA VAL A 146 -15.72 -9.31 -9.70
C VAL A 146 -15.01 -9.63 -11.01
N GLN A 147 -13.71 -9.35 -11.12
CA GLN A 147 -12.95 -9.68 -12.34
C GLN A 147 -12.90 -11.19 -12.59
N TYR A 148 -12.72 -12.01 -11.54
CA TYR A 148 -12.70 -13.46 -11.67
C TYR A 148 -14.02 -14.00 -12.23
N CYS A 149 -15.18 -13.48 -11.81
CA CYS A 149 -16.48 -13.88 -12.36
C CYS A 149 -16.56 -13.65 -13.87
N PHE A 150 -16.09 -12.49 -14.35
CA PHE A 150 -16.10 -12.17 -15.78
C PHE A 150 -15.12 -13.00 -16.60
N VAL A 151 -13.94 -13.31 -16.05
CA VAL A 151 -12.90 -14.03 -16.79
C VAL A 151 -13.14 -15.54 -16.78
N ALA A 152 -13.64 -16.09 -15.68
CA ALA A 152 -13.88 -17.52 -15.51
C ALA A 152 -15.30 -17.95 -15.89
N ASP A 153 -16.20 -17.01 -16.20
CA ASP A 153 -17.61 -17.24 -16.55
C ASP A 153 -18.34 -18.12 -15.53
N ILE A 154 -18.17 -17.80 -14.25
CA ILE A 154 -18.81 -18.50 -13.13
C ILE A 154 -19.69 -17.57 -12.31
N GLY A 155 -20.72 -18.14 -11.66
CA GLY A 155 -21.60 -17.40 -10.77
C GLY A 155 -20.86 -16.79 -9.57
N PHE A 156 -21.29 -15.60 -9.15
CA PHE A 156 -20.67 -14.82 -8.07
C PHE A 156 -20.51 -15.58 -6.74
N ILE A 157 -21.51 -16.38 -6.37
CA ILE A 157 -21.48 -17.18 -5.14
C ILE A 157 -20.38 -18.26 -5.21
N ALA A 158 -20.26 -18.94 -6.36
CA ALA A 158 -19.23 -19.94 -6.58
C ALA A 158 -17.82 -19.32 -6.61
N ALA A 159 -17.69 -18.15 -7.24
CA ALA A 159 -16.45 -17.37 -7.23
C ALA A 159 -16.03 -17.00 -5.79
N LEU A 160 -16.98 -16.53 -4.98
CA LEU A 160 -16.71 -16.14 -3.59
C LEU A 160 -16.31 -17.35 -2.74
N ALA A 161 -16.97 -18.50 -2.94
CA ALA A 161 -16.61 -19.74 -2.26
C ALA A 161 -15.18 -20.19 -2.60
N ALA A 162 -14.79 -20.12 -3.87
CA ALA A 162 -13.48 -20.54 -4.33
C ALA A 162 -12.35 -19.55 -3.96
N CYS A 163 -12.65 -18.25 -3.90
CA CYS A 163 -11.61 -17.21 -3.85
C CYS A 163 -11.58 -16.40 -2.55
N VAL A 164 -12.50 -16.63 -1.63
CA VAL A 164 -12.55 -15.92 -0.34
C VAL A 164 -12.44 -16.88 0.83
N ILE A 165 -13.32 -17.89 0.89
CA ILE A 165 -13.39 -18.83 2.01
C ILE A 165 -12.04 -19.47 2.37
N PRO A 166 -11.28 -20.06 1.43
CA PRO A 166 -9.99 -20.69 1.77
C PRO A 166 -8.93 -19.70 2.26
N PHE A 167 -9.08 -18.41 1.95
CA PHE A 167 -8.04 -17.40 2.18
C PHE A 167 -8.24 -16.66 3.50
N ILE A 168 -9.46 -16.64 4.05
CA ILE A 168 -9.82 -15.93 5.29
C ILE A 168 -8.85 -16.22 6.45
N PRO A 169 -8.52 -17.48 6.80
CA PRO A 169 -7.68 -17.73 7.98
C PRO A 169 -6.28 -17.12 7.85
N LEU A 170 -5.66 -17.30 6.67
CA LEU A 170 -4.34 -16.77 6.38
C LEU A 170 -4.35 -15.24 6.30
N ASP A 171 -5.40 -14.65 5.72
CA ASP A 171 -5.47 -13.21 5.55
C ASP A 171 -5.81 -12.46 6.83
N ILE A 172 -6.57 -13.07 7.76
CA ILE A 172 -6.72 -12.55 9.13
C ILE A 172 -5.35 -12.47 9.81
N LEU A 173 -4.55 -13.54 9.71
CA LEU A 173 -3.21 -13.55 10.29
C LEU A 173 -2.32 -12.47 9.67
N LYS A 174 -2.37 -12.29 8.33
CA LYS A 174 -1.65 -11.21 7.63
C LYS A 174 -2.11 -9.83 8.08
N CYS A 175 -3.41 -9.61 8.26
CA CYS A 175 -3.95 -8.32 8.70
C CYS A 175 -3.51 -7.98 10.13
N ILE A 176 -3.53 -8.96 11.04
CA ILE A 176 -3.05 -8.81 12.41
C ILE A 176 -1.55 -8.48 12.39
N PHE A 177 -0.76 -9.26 11.65
CA PHE A 177 0.67 -9.04 11.52
C PHE A 177 0.98 -7.66 10.95
N ALA A 178 0.36 -7.28 9.82
CA ALA A 178 0.59 -5.99 9.17
C ALA A 178 0.16 -4.82 10.06
N GLY A 179 -0.98 -4.92 10.76
CA GLY A 179 -1.47 -3.87 11.64
C GLY A 179 -0.60 -3.66 12.88
N ILE A 180 -0.14 -4.74 13.52
CA ILE A 180 0.73 -4.66 14.71
C ILE A 180 2.15 -4.28 14.29
N PHE A 181 2.75 -5.05 13.38
CA PHE A 181 4.14 -4.85 12.96
C PHE A 181 4.31 -3.53 12.20
N GLY A 182 3.37 -3.19 11.32
CA GLY A 182 3.42 -1.92 10.58
C GLY A 182 3.32 -0.70 11.48
N THR A 183 2.49 -0.75 12.54
CA THR A 183 2.41 0.34 13.51
C THR A 183 3.66 0.46 14.37
N GLU A 184 4.31 -0.65 14.70
CA GLU A 184 5.57 -0.63 15.43
C GLU A 184 6.74 -0.13 14.55
N LEU A 185 6.84 -0.61 13.31
CA LEU A 185 7.85 -0.18 12.35
C LEU A 185 7.74 1.33 12.08
N ARG A 186 6.52 1.84 11.93
CA ARG A 186 6.28 3.28 11.79
C ARG A 186 6.75 4.08 13.00
N ARG A 187 6.60 3.57 14.23
CA ARG A 187 7.10 4.24 15.44
C ARG A 187 8.61 4.28 15.48
N ILE A 188 9.26 3.17 15.12
CA ILE A 188 10.72 3.09 15.05
C ILE A 188 11.23 4.14 14.05
N LEU A 189 10.62 4.22 12.86
CA LEU A 189 10.94 5.25 11.88
C LEU A 189 10.74 6.67 12.45
N HIS A 190 9.62 6.91 13.14
CA HIS A 190 9.34 8.21 13.76
C HIS A 190 10.36 8.60 14.84
N ARG A 191 10.82 7.64 15.64
CA ARG A 191 11.88 7.87 16.65
C ARG A 191 13.24 8.13 16.03
N ALA A 192 13.53 7.51 14.89
CA ALA A 192 14.72 7.78 14.10
C ALA A 192 14.66 9.14 13.36
N GLY A 193 13.64 9.96 13.61
CA GLY A 193 13.46 11.28 12.99
C GLY A 193 12.71 11.26 11.65
N PHE A 194 12.26 10.09 11.20
CA PHE A 194 11.56 9.92 9.93
C PHE A 194 10.06 9.80 10.14
N ASN A 195 9.27 10.74 9.65
CA ASN A 195 7.81 10.65 9.69
C ASN A 195 7.26 10.16 8.34
N PRO A 196 7.12 8.84 8.11
CA PRO A 196 6.70 8.28 6.83
C PRO A 196 5.24 8.59 6.49
N GLY A 197 4.46 9.18 7.40
CA GLY A 197 3.08 9.58 7.11
C GLY A 197 2.82 11.09 7.02
N LYS A 198 3.78 11.92 7.45
CA LYS A 198 3.74 13.36 7.13
C LYS A 198 4.67 13.65 5.97
N ARG A 199 4.24 14.58 5.11
CA ARG A 199 5.08 15.07 4.02
C ARG A 199 6.42 15.56 4.58
N TYR A 200 7.54 15.06 4.05
CA TYR A 200 8.85 15.57 4.42
C TYR A 200 8.91 17.04 4.00
N LYS A 201 9.12 17.95 4.97
CA LYS A 201 9.37 19.36 4.68
C LYS A 201 10.86 19.49 4.40
N ASP A 202 11.19 19.57 3.13
CA ASP A 202 12.54 19.88 2.70
C ASP A 202 12.95 21.27 3.20
N SER A 203 13.94 21.31 4.10
CA SER A 203 14.47 22.55 4.67
C SER A 203 15.29 23.35 3.67
N SER A 204 15.90 22.70 2.66
CA SER A 204 16.74 23.36 1.65
C SER A 204 15.95 24.36 0.79
N VAL A 205 14.70 24.03 0.47
CA VAL A 205 13.78 24.90 -0.29
C VAL A 205 13.33 26.11 0.54
N ARG A 206 13.36 26.01 1.88
CA ARG A 206 12.99 27.10 2.79
C ARG A 206 14.10 28.16 2.82
N ASP A 207 15.35 27.73 2.71
CA ASP A 207 16.52 28.59 2.70
C ASP A 207 16.66 29.33 1.36
N GLU A 208 16.44 28.67 0.22
CA GLU A 208 16.36 29.37 -1.09
C GLU A 208 15.29 30.47 -1.12
N HIS A 209 14.12 30.23 -0.51
CA HIS A 209 13.05 31.23 -0.44
C HIS A 209 13.34 32.34 0.59
N ALA A 210 14.16 32.07 1.60
CA ALA A 210 14.63 33.08 2.55
C ALA A 210 15.72 33.95 1.91
N GLU A 211 16.71 33.34 1.24
CA GLU A 211 17.76 34.04 0.51
C GLU A 211 17.19 34.86 -0.64
N ALA A 212 16.26 34.32 -1.42
CA ALA A 212 15.59 35.07 -2.50
C ALA A 212 14.73 36.25 -2.00
N LYS A 213 14.36 36.26 -0.71
CA LYS A 213 13.71 37.42 -0.07
C LYS A 213 14.72 38.44 0.45
N VAL A 214 15.90 38.01 0.89
CA VAL A 214 17.00 38.90 1.29
C VAL A 214 17.55 39.66 0.09
N PHE A 215 17.73 39.01 -1.06
CA PHE A 215 18.20 39.63 -2.31
C PHE A 215 17.18 40.56 -3.00
N ARG A 216 15.95 40.66 -2.47
CA ARG A 216 14.90 41.55 -3.00
C ARG A 216 14.64 42.78 -2.13
N LYS A 217 15.46 43.00 -1.09
CA LYS A 217 15.53 44.27 -0.35
C LYS A 217 16.78 45.03 -0.79
#